data_AF-A0A5S3YMN7-F1
#
_entry.id   AF-A0A5S3YMN7-F1
#
_cell.length_a   1.000
_cell.length_b   1.000
_cell.length_c   1.000
_cell.angle_alpha   90.00
_cell.angle_beta   90.00
_cell.angle_gamma   90.00
#
_symmetry.space_group_name_H-M   'P 1'
#
loop_
_entity.id
_entity.type
_entity.pdbx_description
1 polymer ?
#
loop_
_entity_poly.entity_id
_entity_poly.type
_entity_poly.pdbx_seq_one_letter_code
_entity_poly.pdbx_strand_id
1 'polypeptide(L)'
;FRAPLLDELYDQYGGRQPALDLDIEYSDNSEIGFVYSADNVLSDTDSLNFRIMYFAINVDYEIPSLTSESQNPMPNARYANRASNDRDGVELELEYANQHMYSTLTYSTIDGEDNTGKELWYLPADKLSL
;
A
#
# COMPACT_ATOMS: atom_id res chain seq x y z
N PHE A 1 -7.65 9.60 4.18
CA PHE A 1 -9.01 9.51 3.60
C PHE A 1 -8.94 9.64 2.10
N ARG A 2 -9.85 8.98 1.37
CA ARG A 2 -10.01 9.08 -0.09
C ARG A 2 -11.48 9.34 -0.39
N ALA A 3 -11.76 10.40 -1.15
CA ALA A 3 -13.12 10.63 -1.64
C ALA A 3 -13.43 9.67 -2.81
N PRO A 4 -14.71 9.27 -3.00
CA PRO A 4 -15.12 8.52 -4.17
C PRO A 4 -14.71 9.24 -5.47
N LEU A 5 -14.21 8.48 -6.42
CA LEU A 5 -13.89 8.97 -7.74
C LEU A 5 -15.17 9.17 -8.57
N LEU A 6 -15.11 10.02 -9.59
CA LEU A 6 -16.27 10.26 -10.46
C LEU A 6 -16.71 9.01 -11.23
N ASP A 7 -15.78 8.16 -11.63
CA ASP A 7 -16.10 6.88 -12.26
C ASP A 7 -16.75 5.91 -11.25
N GLU A 8 -16.33 5.89 -9.99
CA GLU A 8 -17.00 5.08 -8.94
C GLU A 8 -18.45 5.55 -8.69
N LEU A 9 -18.69 6.87 -8.65
CA LEU A 9 -20.02 7.45 -8.45
C LEU A 9 -20.94 7.27 -9.65
N TYR A 10 -20.41 7.35 -10.88
CA TYR A 10 -21.20 7.40 -12.11
C TYR A 10 -20.97 6.21 -13.06
N ASP A 11 -20.37 5.09 -12.60
CA ASP A 11 -20.26 3.86 -13.41
C ASP A 11 -21.63 3.21 -13.62
N GLN A 12 -22.21 3.52 -14.78
CA GLN A 12 -23.48 2.95 -15.26
C GLN A 12 -23.27 1.84 -16.30
N TYR A 13 -22.03 1.32 -16.43
CA TYR A 13 -21.72 0.26 -17.39
C TYR A 13 -22.65 -0.94 -17.21
N GLY A 14 -23.18 -1.46 -18.33
CA GLY A 14 -24.16 -2.56 -18.31
C GLY A 14 -25.56 -2.17 -17.81
N GLY A 15 -25.89 -0.88 -17.72
CA GLY A 15 -27.21 -0.42 -17.22
C GLY A 15 -27.31 -0.37 -15.70
N ARG A 16 -26.17 -0.31 -15.01
CA ARG A 16 -26.10 -0.13 -13.56
C ARG A 16 -26.54 1.27 -13.14
N GLN A 17 -27.04 1.38 -11.91
CA GLN A 17 -27.35 2.66 -11.28
C GLN A 17 -26.07 3.33 -10.76
N PRO A 18 -26.01 4.68 -10.74
CA PRO A 18 -24.92 5.40 -10.11
C PRO A 18 -24.89 5.16 -8.60
N ALA A 19 -23.69 5.18 -8.00
CA ALA A 19 -23.45 4.98 -6.57
C ALA A 19 -23.37 6.34 -5.85
N LEU A 20 -24.46 7.12 -5.85
CA LEU A 20 -24.45 8.51 -5.32
C LEU A 20 -24.38 8.60 -3.79
N ASP A 21 -24.49 7.46 -3.11
CA ASP A 21 -24.46 7.28 -1.67
C ASP A 21 -23.11 6.75 -1.16
N LEU A 22 -22.05 6.76 -1.97
CA LEU A 22 -20.71 6.39 -1.52
C LEU A 22 -20.19 7.36 -0.46
N ASP A 23 -19.74 6.79 0.65
CA ASP A 23 -19.00 7.47 1.69
C ASP A 23 -17.51 7.58 1.34
N ILE A 24 -16.78 8.42 2.07
CA ILE A 24 -15.32 8.51 1.95
C ILE A 24 -14.64 7.29 2.60
N GLU A 25 -13.55 6.82 1.99
CA GLU A 25 -12.69 5.82 2.62
C GLU A 25 -11.81 6.49 3.68
N TYR A 26 -11.63 5.84 4.81
CA TYR A 26 -10.75 6.29 5.88
C TYR A 26 -9.51 5.41 5.94
N SER A 27 -8.40 6.01 6.33
CA SER A 27 -7.11 5.33 6.37
C SER A 27 -6.33 5.85 7.56
N ASP A 28 -6.01 4.97 8.49
CA ASP A 28 -5.14 5.25 9.63
C ASP A 28 -3.79 4.59 9.40
N ASN A 29 -2.73 5.38 9.50
CA ASN A 29 -1.36 4.93 9.25
C ASN A 29 -0.47 5.22 10.47
N SER A 30 0.34 4.25 10.86
CA SER A 30 1.37 4.37 11.87
C SER A 30 2.70 3.91 11.30
N GLU A 31 3.72 4.75 11.42
CA GLU A 31 5.05 4.47 10.90
C GLU A 31 6.09 4.68 12.00
N ILE A 32 7.07 3.78 12.07
CA ILE A 32 8.24 3.92 12.92
C ILE A 32 9.48 3.55 12.14
N GLY A 33 10.52 4.36 12.25
CA GLY A 33 11.75 4.17 11.51
C GLY A 33 12.99 4.50 12.31
N PHE A 34 14.09 3.94 11.85
CA PHE A 34 15.43 4.21 12.35
C PHE A 34 16.34 4.56 11.17
N VAL A 35 17.16 5.60 11.35
CA VAL A 35 18.15 6.03 10.37
C VAL A 35 19.49 6.13 11.07
N TYR A 36 20.52 5.64 10.40
CA TYR A 36 21.90 5.72 10.82
C TYR A 36 22.78 6.17 9.66
N SER A 37 23.64 7.14 9.92
CA SER A 37 24.64 7.63 8.97
C SER A 37 25.98 7.68 9.68
N ALA A 38 27.00 7.16 9.01
CA ALA A 38 28.36 7.22 9.49
C ALA A 38 29.34 7.42 8.35
N ASP A 39 30.35 8.23 8.61
CA ASP A 39 31.51 8.39 7.76
C ASP A 39 32.68 7.59 8.34
N ASN A 40 33.64 7.27 7.49
CA ASN A 40 34.89 6.63 7.87
C ASN A 40 34.72 5.28 8.58
N VAL A 41 33.80 4.46 8.06
CA VAL A 41 33.36 3.20 8.68
C VAL A 41 34.33 2.06 8.38
N LEU A 42 34.81 1.96 7.14
CA LEU A 42 35.82 0.95 6.74
C LEU A 42 37.13 1.60 6.27
N SER A 43 37.10 2.86 5.87
CA SER A 43 38.22 3.64 5.32
C SER A 43 37.99 5.14 5.52
N ASP A 44 39.05 5.94 5.53
CA ASP A 44 38.99 7.40 5.79
C ASP A 44 38.24 8.22 4.71
N THR A 45 37.60 7.56 3.74
CA THR A 45 36.95 8.20 2.60
C THR A 45 35.61 7.58 2.23
N ASP A 46 35.10 6.67 3.08
CA ASP A 46 33.79 6.05 2.87
C ASP A 46 32.70 6.61 3.77
N SER A 47 31.47 6.29 3.37
CA SER A 47 30.24 6.61 4.09
C SER A 47 29.28 5.43 4.00
N LEU A 48 28.49 5.26 5.06
CA LEU A 48 27.46 4.26 5.19
C LEU A 48 26.16 4.95 5.63
N ASN A 49 25.10 4.78 4.86
CA ASN A 49 23.75 5.20 5.23
C ASN A 49 22.86 3.97 5.37
N PHE A 50 22.12 3.90 6.45
CA PHE A 50 21.18 2.82 6.71
C PHE A 50 19.85 3.42 7.15
N ARG A 51 18.77 2.90 6.59
CA ARG A 51 17.39 3.23 6.97
C ARG A 51 16.59 1.94 7.07
N ILE A 52 15.79 1.85 8.11
CA ILE A 52 14.76 0.83 8.23
C ILE A 52 13.48 1.50 8.71
N MET A 53 12.35 1.04 8.19
CA MET A 53 11.02 1.53 8.53
C MET A 53 10.06 0.34 8.64
N TYR A 54 9.19 0.41 9.64
CA TYR A 54 7.99 -0.40 9.73
C TYR A 54 6.78 0.52 9.58
N PHE A 55 5.81 0.09 8.79
CA PHE A 55 4.55 0.80 8.62
C PHE A 55 3.38 -0.15 8.85
N ALA A 56 2.28 0.39 9.36
CA ALA A 56 1.01 -0.31 9.53
C ALA A 56 -0.14 0.62 9.15
N ILE A 57 -0.94 0.18 8.19
CA ILE A 57 -2.02 0.93 7.55
C ILE A 57 -3.31 0.12 7.73
N ASN A 58 -4.35 0.78 8.20
CA ASN A 58 -5.69 0.23 8.32
C ASN A 58 -6.61 1.09 7.44
N VAL A 59 -7.39 0.47 6.57
CA VAL A 59 -8.32 1.15 5.66
C VAL A 59 -9.74 0.72 5.98
N ASP A 60 -10.55 1.67 6.40
CA ASP A 60 -11.98 1.48 6.66
C ASP A 60 -12.84 2.05 5.53
N TYR A 61 -14.02 1.46 5.36
CA TYR A 61 -15.00 1.87 4.35
C TYR A 61 -14.46 1.82 2.91
N GLU A 62 -13.54 0.89 2.61
CA GLU A 62 -13.03 0.67 1.26
C GLU A 62 -14.18 0.44 0.27
N ILE A 63 -14.02 1.00 -0.93
CA ILE A 63 -14.97 1.00 -2.05
C ILE A 63 -14.51 -0.04 -3.10
N PRO A 64 -14.82 -1.34 -2.93
CA PRO A 64 -14.54 -2.34 -3.94
C PRO A 64 -15.52 -2.28 -5.11
N SER A 65 -15.06 -2.73 -6.28
CA SER A 65 -15.91 -2.99 -7.45
C SER A 65 -16.60 -4.36 -7.32
N LEU A 66 -17.92 -4.37 -7.13
CA LEU A 66 -18.76 -5.56 -7.02
C LEU A 66 -19.24 -6.03 -8.40
N THR A 67 -18.41 -6.84 -9.08
CA THR A 67 -18.68 -7.31 -10.45
C THR A 67 -19.48 -8.60 -10.56
N SER A 68 -19.60 -9.37 -9.47
CA SER A 68 -20.29 -10.66 -9.46
C SER A 68 -21.78 -10.50 -9.77
N GLU A 69 -22.27 -11.06 -10.88
CA GLU A 69 -23.69 -10.98 -11.25
C GLU A 69 -24.61 -11.75 -10.29
N SER A 70 -24.09 -12.81 -9.65
CA SER A 70 -24.88 -13.61 -8.69
C SER A 70 -25.02 -12.90 -7.34
N GLN A 71 -24.03 -12.11 -6.93
CA GLN A 71 -24.03 -11.40 -5.65
C GLN A 71 -24.45 -9.93 -5.77
N ASN A 72 -24.25 -9.31 -6.94
CA ASN A 72 -24.60 -7.93 -7.24
C ASN A 72 -25.27 -7.82 -8.64
N PRO A 73 -26.50 -8.33 -8.77
CA PRO A 73 -27.22 -8.34 -10.05
C PRO A 73 -27.57 -6.91 -10.49
N MET A 74 -27.65 -6.70 -11.80
CA MET A 74 -28.14 -5.44 -12.37
C MET A 74 -29.61 -5.20 -11.98
N PRO A 75 -30.03 -3.94 -11.79
CA PRO A 75 -29.31 -2.71 -12.08
C PRO A 75 -28.52 -2.13 -10.89
N ASN A 76 -28.19 -2.91 -9.86
CA ASN A 76 -27.51 -2.38 -8.68
C ASN A 76 -26.20 -1.66 -9.02
N ALA A 77 -25.86 -0.65 -8.21
CA ALA A 77 -24.59 0.06 -8.33
C ALA A 77 -23.40 -0.89 -8.22
N ARG A 78 -22.32 -0.60 -8.95
CA ARG A 78 -21.13 -1.44 -8.98
C ARG A 78 -20.26 -1.27 -7.73
N TYR A 79 -20.18 -0.06 -7.20
CA TYR A 79 -19.30 0.29 -6.09
C TYR A 79 -20.11 0.49 -4.81
N ALA A 80 -19.56 0.10 -3.66
CA ALA A 80 -20.18 0.30 -2.35
C ALA A 80 -19.12 0.23 -1.24
N ASN A 81 -19.21 1.06 -0.19
CA ASN A 81 -18.34 0.99 0.99
C ASN A 81 -18.64 -0.29 1.81
N ARG A 82 -17.93 -1.39 1.54
CA ARG A 82 -18.23 -2.71 2.12
C ARG A 82 -17.01 -3.55 2.47
N ALA A 83 -15.81 -3.01 2.28
CA ALA A 83 -14.58 -3.68 2.63
C ALA A 83 -13.80 -2.86 3.65
N SER A 84 -12.87 -3.53 4.30
CA SER A 84 -11.76 -2.93 5.02
C SER A 84 -10.54 -3.82 4.80
N ASN A 85 -9.36 -3.25 4.96
CA ASN A 85 -8.14 -4.02 4.86
C ASN A 85 -7.04 -3.43 5.73
N ASP A 86 -6.18 -4.33 6.21
CA ASP A 86 -5.02 -4.00 7.02
C ASP A 86 -3.77 -4.40 6.24
N ARG A 87 -2.75 -3.55 6.27
CA ARG A 87 -1.48 -3.76 5.57
C ARG A 87 -0.35 -3.34 6.47
N ASP A 88 0.68 -4.14 6.56
CA ASP A 88 1.90 -3.76 7.25
C ASP A 88 3.12 -4.31 6.54
N GLY A 89 4.28 -3.72 6.84
CA GLY A 89 5.47 -4.07 6.10
C GLY A 89 6.72 -3.43 6.67
N VAL A 90 7.85 -3.94 6.16
CA VAL A 90 9.18 -3.45 6.51
C VAL A 90 9.90 -3.03 5.23
N GLU A 91 10.50 -1.85 5.29
CA GLU A 91 11.38 -1.34 4.25
C GLU A 91 12.77 -1.10 4.82
N LEU A 92 13.79 -1.55 4.10
CA LEU A 92 15.19 -1.41 4.45
C LEU A 92 15.94 -0.82 3.26
N GLU A 93 16.76 0.18 3.54
CA GLU A 93 17.71 0.78 2.59
C GLU A 93 19.09 0.82 3.23
N LEU A 94 20.09 0.34 2.51
CA LEU A 94 21.50 0.39 2.88
C LEU A 94 22.29 0.96 1.71
N GLU A 95 23.06 1.99 1.96
CA GLU A 95 23.92 2.63 0.99
C GLU A 95 25.34 2.65 1.52
N TYR A 96 26.28 2.24 0.67
CA TYR A 96 27.71 2.33 0.95
C TYR A 96 28.42 3.01 -0.20
N ALA A 97 29.21 4.02 0.11
CA ALA A 97 29.95 4.80 -0.87
C ALA A 97 31.39 5.01 -0.43
N ASN A 98 32.34 4.89 -1.34
CA ASN A 98 33.72 5.32 -1.17
C ASN A 98 34.24 5.98 -2.44
N GLN A 99 35.52 6.39 -2.47
CA GLN A 99 36.11 7.07 -3.65
C GLN A 99 36.07 6.27 -4.96
N HIS A 100 35.91 4.94 -4.91
CA HIS A 100 36.02 4.03 -6.04
C HIS A 100 34.72 3.31 -6.37
N MET A 101 33.79 3.20 -5.42
CA MET A 101 32.55 2.45 -5.59
C MET A 101 31.38 3.07 -4.83
N TYR A 102 30.19 2.81 -5.36
CA TYR A 102 28.91 3.11 -4.74
C TYR A 102 28.02 1.87 -4.88
N SER A 103 27.32 1.51 -3.82
CA SER A 103 26.39 0.39 -3.81
C SER A 103 25.18 0.75 -2.96
N THR A 104 24.01 0.31 -3.41
CA THR A 104 22.75 0.50 -2.69
C THR A 104 22.06 -0.84 -2.61
N LEU A 105 21.50 -1.19 -1.46
CA LEU A 105 20.71 -2.37 -1.25
C LEU A 105 19.36 -1.92 -0.70
N THR A 106 18.28 -2.28 -1.38
CA THR A 106 16.92 -1.99 -0.93
C THR A 106 16.15 -3.29 -0.80
N TYR A 107 15.46 -3.47 0.31
CA TYR A 107 14.57 -4.60 0.58
C TYR A 107 13.21 -4.09 1.05
N SER A 108 12.13 -4.67 0.56
CA SER A 108 10.76 -4.34 0.95
C SER A 108 9.92 -5.61 0.97
N THR A 109 9.16 -5.78 2.05
CA THR A 109 8.18 -6.85 2.23
C THR A 109 6.90 -6.25 2.81
N ILE A 110 5.76 -6.69 2.28
CA ILE A 110 4.45 -6.14 2.60
C ILE A 110 3.47 -7.30 2.70
N ASP A 111 2.82 -7.39 3.84
CA ASP A 111 1.73 -8.31 4.13
C ASP A 111 0.41 -7.53 4.28
N GLY A 112 -0.71 -8.22 4.16
CA GLY A 112 -2.01 -7.59 4.34
C GLY A 112 -3.19 -8.52 4.15
N GLU A 113 -4.26 -8.21 4.88
CA GLU A 113 -5.47 -9.02 5.00
C GLU A 113 -6.73 -8.16 4.76
N ASP A 114 -7.78 -8.80 4.25
CA ASP A 114 -9.12 -8.21 4.14
C ASP A 114 -9.91 -8.34 5.45
N ASN A 115 -11.08 -7.71 5.48
CA ASN A 115 -12.01 -7.75 6.62
C ASN A 115 -12.55 -9.17 6.97
N THR A 116 -12.18 -10.19 6.20
CA THR A 116 -12.49 -11.60 6.46
C THR A 116 -11.28 -12.41 6.92
N GLY A 117 -10.12 -11.76 7.12
CA GLY A 117 -8.86 -12.38 7.51
C GLY A 117 -8.21 -13.18 6.38
N LYS A 118 -8.51 -12.84 5.11
CA LYS A 118 -7.87 -13.46 3.95
C LYS A 118 -6.81 -12.53 3.40
N GLU A 119 -5.71 -13.10 2.93
CA GLU A 119 -4.67 -12.36 2.23
C GLU A 119 -5.26 -11.51 1.09
N LEU A 120 -4.82 -10.26 1.03
CA LEU A 120 -5.19 -9.37 -0.05
C LEU A 120 -4.65 -9.92 -1.38
N TRP A 121 -5.54 -10.04 -2.36
CA TRP A 121 -5.19 -10.58 -3.68
C TRP A 121 -4.24 -9.69 -4.49
N TYR A 122 -3.97 -8.47 -4.01
CA TYR A 122 -3.19 -7.43 -4.69
C TYR A 122 -2.13 -6.80 -3.77
N LEU A 123 -1.20 -7.59 -3.26
CA LEU A 123 -0.01 -7.06 -2.58
C LEU A 123 1.20 -7.04 -3.53
N PRO A 124 2.07 -6.02 -3.45
CA PRO A 124 3.38 -6.09 -4.09
C PRO A 124 4.15 -7.32 -3.60
N ALA A 125 4.83 -8.02 -4.50
CA ALA A 125 5.74 -9.09 -4.11
C ALA A 125 6.97 -8.52 -3.39
N ASP A 126 7.55 -9.32 -2.49
CA ASP A 126 8.84 -9.06 -1.87
C ASP A 126 9.87 -8.61 -2.91
N LYS A 127 10.53 -7.49 -2.64
CA LYS A 127 11.51 -6.89 -3.53
C LYS A 127 12.87 -6.79 -2.86
N LEU A 128 13.89 -7.17 -3.63
CA LEU A 128 15.29 -6.96 -3.33
C LEU A 128 15.95 -6.29 -4.54
N SER A 129 16.66 -5.19 -4.33
CA SER A 129 17.40 -4.45 -5.37
C SER A 129 18.81 -4.16 -4.91
N LEU A 130 19.78 -4.23 -5.85
CA LEU A 130 21.19 -3.88 -5.67
C LEU A 130 21.65 -2.91 -6.77
#